data_AF-A0A7S1I1M8-F1
#
_entry.id   AF-A0A7S1I1M8-F1
#
_cell.length_a   1.000
_cell.length_b   1.000
_cell.length_c   1.000
_cell.angle_alpha   90.00
_cell.angle_beta   90.00
_cell.angle_gamma   90.00
#
_symmetry.space_group_name_H-M   'P 1'
#
loop_
_entity.id
_entity.type
_entity.pdbx_description
1 polymer ?
#
loop_
_entity_poly.entity_id
_entity_poly.type
_entity_poly.pdbx_seq_one_letter_code
_entity_poly.pdbx_strand_id
1 'polypeptide(L)'
;FFVVGILHHPLAMTMVTPIILYHPDLAPFHIILPALLLAGGICFLSGAYKFTLDVRQPKGFYQYKAVVLLQLVTIYYTRGYLWFTEMWKCIWIFYEGGNTAFLVGGLAAGVMMSLFNVIMVADATSAAAKWLPRSLPSEPTGQAELENDLVDLGSPSAAKGTARSGFVLATTLGLTPEAKRLRAHIQVLRAAGKFKKALHKE
;
A
#
# COMPACT_ATOMS: atom_id res chain seq x y z
N PHE A 1 -7.53 -5.82 2.45
CA PHE A 1 -8.41 -6.70 1.68
C PHE A 1 -9.57 -5.95 1.05
N PHE A 2 -10.60 -5.47 1.78
CA PHE A 2 -11.77 -4.78 1.18
C PHE A 2 -11.42 -3.68 0.15
N VAL A 3 -10.54 -2.74 0.50
CA VAL A 3 -10.15 -1.63 -0.41
C VAL A 3 -9.47 -2.14 -1.69
N VAL A 4 -8.57 -3.12 -1.57
CA VAL A 4 -7.79 -3.64 -2.71
C VAL A 4 -8.59 -4.67 -3.51
N GLY A 5 -9.27 -5.59 -2.84
CA GLY A 5 -9.99 -6.71 -3.44
C GLY A 5 -11.34 -6.31 -4.05
N ILE A 6 -12.09 -5.43 -3.38
CA ILE A 6 -13.49 -5.14 -3.74
C ILE A 6 -13.63 -3.80 -4.47
N LEU A 7 -12.77 -2.82 -4.21
CA LEU A 7 -12.90 -1.51 -4.85
C LEU A 7 -11.95 -1.37 -6.04
N HIS A 8 -10.67 -1.72 -5.87
CA HIS A 8 -9.67 -1.49 -6.92
C HIS A 8 -9.86 -2.39 -8.15
N HIS A 9 -10.14 -3.69 -8.00
CA HIS A 9 -10.31 -4.57 -9.16
C HIS A 9 -11.57 -4.27 -9.98
N PRO A 10 -12.77 -4.08 -9.39
CA PRO A 10 -13.93 -3.66 -10.17
C PRO A 10 -13.72 -2.31 -10.85
N LEU A 11 -13.10 -1.34 -10.16
CA LEU A 11 -12.75 -0.04 -10.77
C LEU A 11 -11.81 -0.21 -11.97
N ALA A 12 -10.81 -1.08 -11.87
CA ALA A 12 -9.90 -1.37 -12.98
C ALA A 12 -10.66 -2.02 -14.15
N MET A 13 -11.54 -2.99 -13.87
CA MET A 13 -12.32 -3.68 -14.90
C MET A 13 -13.33 -2.74 -15.59
N THR A 14 -13.97 -1.84 -14.85
CA THR A 14 -14.89 -0.84 -15.43
C THR A 14 -14.16 0.20 -16.27
N MET A 15 -12.87 0.43 -16.05
CA MET A 15 -12.04 1.30 -16.88
C MET A 15 -11.49 0.57 -18.11
N VAL A 16 -10.97 -0.65 -17.92
CA VAL A 16 -10.28 -1.45 -18.94
C VAL A 16 -11.25 -1.94 -20.03
N THR A 17 -12.41 -2.47 -19.64
CA THR A 17 -13.37 -3.07 -20.57
C THR A 17 -13.82 -2.09 -21.67
N PRO A 18 -14.31 -0.87 -21.36
CA PRO A 18 -14.73 0.05 -22.40
C PRO A 18 -13.56 0.56 -23.26
N ILE A 19 -12.35 0.75 -22.70
CA ILE A 19 -11.21 1.18 -23.52
C ILE A 19 -10.82 0.10 -24.53
N ILE A 20 -10.81 -1.18 -24.13
CA ILE A 20 -10.51 -2.28 -25.07
C ILE A 20 -11.57 -2.40 -26.17
N LEU A 21 -12.85 -2.21 -25.85
CA LEU A 21 -13.94 -2.37 -26.81
C LEU A 21 -14.02 -1.20 -27.82
N TYR A 22 -13.75 0.03 -27.37
CA TYR A 22 -13.99 1.23 -28.18
C TYR A 22 -12.72 1.93 -28.66
N HIS A 23 -11.56 1.68 -28.05
CA HIS A 23 -10.27 2.31 -28.36
C HIS A 23 -9.11 1.29 -28.34
N PRO A 24 -9.18 0.20 -29.15
CA PRO A 24 -8.18 -0.87 -29.14
C PRO A 24 -6.80 -0.43 -29.63
N ASP A 25 -6.69 0.72 -30.27
CA ASP A 25 -5.49 1.34 -30.83
C ASP A 25 -4.85 2.36 -29.88
N LEU A 26 -5.41 2.57 -28.68
CA LEU A 26 -4.91 3.51 -27.69
C LEU A 26 -3.59 3.04 -27.05
N ALA A 27 -2.46 3.29 -27.74
CA ALA A 27 -1.12 2.93 -27.32
C ALA A 27 -0.77 3.23 -25.84
N PRO A 28 -1.04 4.43 -25.27
CA PRO A 28 -0.68 4.70 -23.87
C PRO A 28 -1.40 3.77 -22.88
N PHE A 29 -2.63 3.37 -23.17
CA PHE A 29 -3.36 2.40 -22.34
C PHE A 29 -2.70 1.01 -22.37
N HIS A 30 -2.25 0.56 -23.54
CA HIS A 30 -1.55 -0.71 -23.70
C HIS A 30 -0.15 -0.73 -23.10
N ILE A 31 0.43 0.43 -22.77
CA ILE A 31 1.66 0.52 -21.98
C ILE A 31 1.33 0.38 -20.49
N ILE A 32 0.29 1.07 -20.01
CA ILE A 32 -0.11 1.07 -18.59
C ILE A 32 -0.50 -0.33 -18.12
N LEU A 33 -1.37 -1.01 -18.85
CA LEU A 33 -1.99 -2.27 -18.42
C LEU A 33 -0.96 -3.37 -18.10
N PRO A 34 -0.06 -3.77 -19.02
CA PRO A 34 0.94 -4.79 -18.73
C PRO A 34 1.98 -4.31 -17.71
N ALA A 35 2.35 -3.02 -17.71
CA ALA A 35 3.31 -2.49 -16.74
C ALA A 35 2.80 -2.60 -15.30
N LEU A 36 1.54 -2.24 -15.05
CA LEU A 36 0.93 -2.36 -13.72
C LEU A 36 0.71 -3.81 -13.30
N LEU A 37 0.34 -4.69 -14.23
CA LEU A 37 0.17 -6.12 -13.93
C LEU A 37 1.50 -6.78 -13.59
N LEU A 38 2.55 -6.51 -14.38
CA LEU A 38 3.90 -7.02 -14.13
C LEU A 38 4.46 -6.49 -12.80
N ALA A 39 4.28 -5.19 -12.51
CA ALA A 39 4.66 -4.62 -11.22
C ALA A 39 3.95 -5.31 -10.05
N GLY A 40 2.65 -5.57 -10.18
CA GLY A 40 1.88 -6.34 -9.20
C GLY A 40 2.45 -7.74 -8.98
N GLY A 41 2.77 -8.45 -10.07
CA GLY A 41 3.39 -9.77 -10.03
C GLY A 41 4.76 -9.76 -9.35
N ILE A 42 5.65 -8.82 -9.72
CA ILE A 42 6.97 -8.66 -9.10
C ILE A 42 6.81 -8.41 -7.60
N CYS A 43 5.98 -7.44 -7.20
CA CYS A 43 5.79 -7.11 -5.79
C CYS A 43 5.21 -8.27 -4.98
N PHE A 44 4.27 -9.04 -5.56
CA PHE A 44 3.67 -10.18 -4.89
C PHE A 44 4.68 -11.33 -4.73
N LEU A 45 5.38 -11.71 -5.79
CA LEU A 45 6.38 -12.79 -5.76
C LEU A 45 7.55 -12.43 -4.84
N SER A 46 8.09 -11.22 -4.95
CA SER A 46 9.17 -10.77 -4.08
C SER A 46 8.70 -10.64 -2.63
N GLY A 47 7.45 -10.23 -2.42
CA GLY A 47 6.82 -10.18 -1.10
C GLY A 47 6.66 -11.57 -0.47
N ALA A 48 6.26 -12.57 -1.24
CA ALA A 48 6.20 -13.96 -0.79
C ALA A 48 7.59 -14.52 -0.46
N TYR A 49 8.57 -14.30 -1.35
CA TYR A 49 9.98 -14.68 -1.12
C TYR A 49 10.55 -14.04 0.14
N LYS A 50 10.17 -12.79 0.44
CA LYS A 50 10.60 -12.08 1.65
C LYS A 50 10.31 -12.87 2.93
N PHE A 51 9.20 -13.62 2.99
CA PHE A 51 8.81 -14.41 4.15
C PHE A 51 9.58 -15.74 4.29
N THR A 52 10.30 -16.17 3.25
CA THR A 52 11.12 -17.39 3.29
C THR A 52 12.58 -17.12 3.69
N LEU A 53 12.95 -15.84 3.88
CA LEU A 53 14.32 -15.44 4.19
C LEU A 53 14.62 -15.54 5.70
N ASP A 54 15.74 -16.18 6.05
CA ASP A 54 16.30 -16.13 7.40
C ASP A 54 17.09 -14.83 7.59
N VAL A 55 16.45 -13.84 8.21
CA VAL A 55 17.04 -12.53 8.51
C VAL A 55 18.08 -12.55 9.63
N ARG A 56 18.24 -13.66 10.35
CA ARG A 56 19.28 -13.81 11.39
C ARG A 56 20.66 -13.91 10.75
N GLN A 57 20.70 -14.41 9.51
CA GLN A 57 21.93 -14.47 8.73
C GLN A 57 22.17 -13.15 7.99
N PRO A 58 23.42 -12.65 7.94
CA PRO A 58 23.76 -11.42 7.21
C PRO A 58 23.30 -11.48 5.74
N LYS A 59 23.46 -12.63 5.09
CA LYS A 59 23.03 -12.84 3.69
C LYS A 59 21.52 -12.66 3.52
N GLY A 60 20.71 -13.26 4.39
CA GLY A 60 19.25 -13.13 4.33
C GLY A 60 18.78 -11.71 4.63
N PHE A 61 19.45 -10.99 5.54
CA PHE A 61 19.17 -9.58 5.81
C PHE A 61 19.45 -8.67 4.60
N TYR A 62 20.58 -8.87 3.90
CA TYR A 62 20.86 -8.11 2.66
C TYR A 62 19.88 -8.46 1.53
N GLN A 63 19.49 -9.74 1.39
CA GLN A 63 18.46 -10.15 0.44
C GLN A 63 17.10 -9.50 0.76
N TYR A 64 16.72 -9.41 2.03
CA TYR A 64 15.51 -8.72 2.46
C TYR A 64 15.55 -7.24 2.04
N LYS A 65 16.68 -6.55 2.26
CA LYS A 65 16.86 -5.16 1.81
C LYS A 65 16.78 -5.02 0.29
N ALA A 66 17.37 -5.94 -0.45
CA ALA A 66 17.30 -5.96 -1.91
C ALA A 66 15.85 -6.11 -2.40
N VAL A 67 15.04 -6.95 -1.74
CA VAL A 67 13.60 -7.09 -2.02
C VAL A 67 12.85 -5.77 -1.77
N VAL A 68 13.10 -5.12 -0.63
CA VAL A 68 12.47 -3.82 -0.32
C VAL A 68 12.85 -2.76 -1.36
N LEU A 69 14.13 -2.70 -1.76
CA LEU A 69 14.60 -1.77 -2.79
C LEU A 69 13.98 -2.07 -4.16
N LEU A 70 13.91 -3.34 -4.56
CA LEU A 70 13.28 -3.77 -5.81
C LEU A 70 11.80 -3.34 -5.85
N GLN A 71 11.06 -3.57 -4.76
CA GLN A 71 9.66 -3.16 -4.66
C GLN A 71 9.52 -1.63 -4.73
N LEU A 72 10.37 -0.88 -4.03
CA LEU A 72 10.36 0.58 -4.06
C LEU A 72 10.56 1.10 -5.49
N VAL A 73 11.62 0.65 -6.18
CA VAL A 73 11.93 1.08 -7.55
C VAL A 73 10.79 0.71 -8.51
N THR A 74 10.27 -0.51 -8.40
CA THR A 74 9.15 -1.00 -9.23
C THR A 74 7.91 -0.12 -9.04
N ILE A 75 7.53 0.19 -7.79
CA ILE A 75 6.36 1.01 -7.47
C ILE A 75 6.56 2.46 -7.91
N TYR A 76 7.72 3.07 -7.65
CA TYR A 76 8.01 4.43 -8.09
C TYR A 76 7.96 4.56 -9.61
N TYR A 77 8.59 3.63 -10.33
CA TYR A 77 8.62 3.68 -11.78
C TYR A 77 7.22 3.46 -12.38
N THR A 78 6.53 2.38 -11.99
CA THR A 78 5.27 2.00 -12.65
C THR A 78 4.06 2.81 -12.16
N ARG A 79 3.92 3.02 -10.84
CA ARG A 79 2.77 3.72 -10.25
C ARG A 79 3.00 5.21 -10.04
N GLY A 80 4.26 5.64 -9.89
CA GLY A 80 4.63 7.04 -9.68
C GLY A 80 4.94 7.79 -10.98
N TYR A 81 5.68 7.20 -11.90
CA TYR A 81 6.09 7.88 -13.14
C TYR A 81 5.24 7.47 -14.35
N LEU A 82 5.22 6.18 -14.68
CA LEU A 82 4.56 5.65 -15.88
C LEU A 82 3.05 5.88 -15.85
N TRP A 83 2.40 5.60 -14.70
CA TRP A 83 0.97 5.82 -14.54
C TRP A 83 0.55 7.26 -14.87
N PHE A 84 1.18 8.27 -14.27
CA PHE A 84 0.76 9.66 -14.44
C PHE A 84 1.05 10.19 -15.84
N THR A 85 2.19 9.81 -16.42
CA THR A 85 2.57 10.25 -17.77
C THR A 85 1.68 9.63 -18.85
N GLU A 86 1.45 8.33 -18.81
CA GLU A 86 0.63 7.64 -19.82
C GLU A 86 -0.88 7.89 -19.61
N MET A 87 -1.36 7.98 -18.37
CA MET A 87 -2.76 8.33 -18.11
C MET A 87 -3.07 9.74 -18.60
N TRP A 88 -2.16 10.69 -18.42
CA TRP A 88 -2.33 12.04 -18.96
C TRP A 88 -2.49 12.03 -20.49
N LYS A 89 -1.70 11.23 -21.21
CA LYS A 89 -1.84 11.06 -22.66
C LYS A 89 -3.21 10.48 -23.04
N CYS A 90 -3.71 9.47 -22.31
CA CYS A 90 -5.06 8.92 -22.55
C CYS A 90 -6.14 10.00 -22.42
N ILE A 91 -6.10 10.79 -21.35
CA ILE A 91 -7.06 11.89 -21.12
C ILE A 91 -6.96 12.96 -22.21
N TRP A 92 -5.73 13.29 -22.61
CA TRP A 92 -5.47 14.26 -23.68
C TRP A 92 -6.08 13.81 -25.02
N ILE A 93 -5.91 12.53 -25.38
CA ILE A 93 -6.50 11.96 -26.60
C ILE A 93 -8.02 12.03 -26.57
N PHE A 94 -8.67 11.74 -25.43
CA PHE A 94 -10.13 11.87 -25.31
C PHE A 94 -10.61 13.32 -25.38
N TYR A 95 -9.82 14.26 -24.87
CA TYR A 95 -10.10 15.69 -24.96
C TYR A 95 -10.02 16.17 -26.41
N GLU A 96 -8.93 15.87 -27.13
CA GLU A 96 -8.78 16.26 -28.55
C GLU A 96 -9.79 15.57 -29.46
N GLY A 97 -10.13 14.30 -29.18
CA GLY A 97 -11.11 13.54 -29.93
C GLY A 97 -12.57 13.93 -29.67
N GLY A 98 -12.84 14.89 -28.78
CA GLY A 98 -14.20 15.32 -28.44
C GLY A 98 -15.07 14.25 -27.78
N ASN A 99 -14.47 13.16 -27.27
CA ASN A 99 -15.20 12.04 -26.70
C ASN A 99 -15.51 12.28 -25.21
N THR A 100 -16.51 13.12 -24.96
CA THR A 100 -16.86 13.64 -23.63
C THR A 100 -17.19 12.55 -22.61
N ALA A 101 -17.83 11.45 -23.03
CA ALA A 101 -18.15 10.33 -22.14
C ALA A 101 -16.88 9.64 -21.61
N PHE A 102 -15.92 9.35 -22.49
CA PHE A 102 -14.63 8.76 -22.11
C PHE A 102 -13.76 9.75 -21.34
N LEU A 103 -13.84 11.04 -21.66
CA LEU A 103 -13.12 12.08 -20.91
C LEU A 103 -13.61 12.14 -19.46
N VAL A 104 -14.91 12.27 -19.22
CA VAL A 104 -15.48 12.37 -17.86
C VAL A 104 -15.27 11.07 -17.09
N GLY A 105 -15.56 9.92 -17.70
CA GLY A 105 -15.34 8.61 -17.08
C GLY A 105 -13.87 8.34 -16.78
N GLY A 106 -12.99 8.66 -17.73
CA GLY A 106 -11.54 8.54 -17.61
C GLY A 106 -10.97 9.44 -16.53
N LEU A 107 -11.45 10.68 -16.39
CA LEU A 107 -11.06 11.58 -15.31
C LEU A 107 -11.49 11.04 -13.95
N ALA A 108 -12.74 10.61 -13.81
CA ALA A 108 -13.26 10.08 -12.55
C ALA A 108 -12.49 8.81 -12.12
N ALA A 109 -12.36 7.83 -13.01
CA ALA A 109 -11.62 6.59 -12.75
C ALA A 109 -10.12 6.86 -12.54
N GLY A 110 -9.54 7.75 -13.34
CA GLY A 110 -8.15 8.16 -13.28
C GLY A 110 -7.78 8.80 -11.94
N VAL A 111 -8.63 9.68 -11.39
CA VAL A 111 -8.43 10.27 -10.06
C VAL A 111 -8.50 9.21 -8.96
N MET A 112 -9.52 8.35 -8.97
CA MET A 112 -9.65 7.28 -7.97
C MET A 112 -8.46 6.31 -8.00
N MET A 113 -8.00 5.94 -9.19
CA MET A 113 -6.86 5.05 -9.35
C MET A 113 -5.52 5.74 -9.02
N SER A 114 -5.41 7.05 -9.28
CA SER A 114 -4.24 7.85 -8.89
C SER A 114 -4.11 7.95 -7.37
N LEU A 115 -5.21 8.16 -6.64
CA LEU A 115 -5.23 8.12 -5.17
C LEU A 115 -4.69 6.79 -4.64
N PHE A 116 -5.15 5.68 -5.22
CA PHE A 116 -4.64 4.35 -4.88
C PHE A 116 -3.14 4.23 -5.15
N ASN A 117 -2.66 4.67 -6.31
CA ASN A 117 -1.24 4.63 -6.66
C ASN A 117 -0.38 5.47 -5.72
N VAL A 118 -0.84 6.65 -5.31
CA VAL A 118 -0.14 7.49 -4.31
C VAL A 118 -0.04 6.78 -2.96
N ILE A 119 -1.12 6.11 -2.51
CA ILE A 119 -1.10 5.32 -1.27
C ILE A 119 -0.06 4.19 -1.37
N MET A 120 0.01 3.50 -2.51
CA MET A 120 1.00 2.43 -2.72
C MET A 120 2.44 2.95 -2.72
N VAL A 121 2.68 4.13 -3.33
CA VAL A 121 4.00 4.78 -3.28
C VAL A 121 4.37 5.13 -1.84
N ALA A 122 3.45 5.73 -1.07
CA ALA A 122 3.69 6.10 0.33
C ALA A 122 3.97 4.87 1.23
N ASP A 123 3.27 3.76 1.02
CA ASP A 123 3.49 2.50 1.72
C ASP A 123 4.89 1.94 1.41
N ALA A 124 5.27 1.89 0.13
CA ALA A 124 6.59 1.45 -0.30
C ALA A 124 7.71 2.34 0.26
N THR A 125 7.53 3.67 0.26
CA THR A 125 8.50 4.62 0.84
C THR A 125 8.64 4.43 2.35
N SER A 126 7.53 4.19 3.05
CA SER A 126 7.53 3.96 4.50
C SER A 126 8.29 2.67 4.85
N ALA A 127 8.08 1.61 4.07
CA ALA A 127 8.82 0.36 4.21
C ALA A 127 10.32 0.56 3.93
N ALA A 128 10.67 1.25 2.85
CA ALA A 128 12.07 1.54 2.51
C ALA A 128 12.76 2.40 3.58
N ALA A 129 12.11 3.45 4.06
CA ALA A 129 12.63 4.33 5.11
C ALA A 129 12.85 3.57 6.43
N LYS A 130 11.99 2.59 6.75
CA LYS A 130 12.18 1.72 7.92
C LYS A 130 13.35 0.75 7.76
N TRP A 131 13.46 0.11 6.59
CA TRP A 131 14.32 -1.08 6.43
C TRP A 131 15.70 -0.82 5.83
N LEU A 132 15.82 0.15 4.92
CA LEU A 132 17.10 0.41 4.25
C LEU A 132 18.20 0.94 5.19
N PRO A 133 17.94 1.94 6.06
CA PRO A 133 18.98 2.49 6.94
C PRO A 133 19.30 1.60 8.15
N ARG A 134 18.47 0.62 8.49
CA ARG A 134 18.69 -0.25 9.66
C ARG A 134 19.90 -1.15 9.48
N SER A 135 20.87 -1.13 10.40
CA SER A 135 22.02 -2.05 10.41
C SER A 135 21.63 -3.43 10.96
N LEU A 136 22.46 -4.44 10.67
CA LEU A 136 22.31 -5.77 11.29
C LEU A 136 22.63 -5.65 12.79
N PRO A 137 21.75 -6.08 13.70
CA PRO A 137 22.02 -6.04 15.14
C PRO A 137 23.13 -7.04 15.50
N SER A 138 24.19 -6.56 16.16
CA SER A 138 25.23 -7.43 16.73
C SER A 138 24.81 -8.06 18.06
N GLU A 139 23.92 -7.38 18.80
CA GLU A 139 23.48 -7.79 20.14
C GLU A 139 22.24 -8.69 20.09
N PRO A 140 22.13 -9.70 20.98
CA PRO A 140 20.98 -10.62 21.04
C PRO A 140 19.63 -9.91 21.23
N THR A 141 19.60 -8.83 22.02
CA THR A 141 18.39 -8.01 22.24
C THR A 141 17.89 -7.36 20.95
N GLY A 142 18.80 -6.84 20.11
CA GLY A 142 18.42 -6.24 18.83
C GLY A 142 17.93 -7.27 17.81
N GLN A 143 18.37 -8.53 17.90
CA GLN A 143 17.87 -9.62 17.07
C GLN A 143 16.41 -9.97 17.41
N ALA A 144 16.06 -9.98 18.70
CA ALA A 144 14.68 -10.22 19.14
C ALA A 144 13.72 -9.12 18.68
N GLU A 145 14.14 -7.85 18.71
CA GLU A 145 13.35 -6.73 18.18
C GLU A 145 13.14 -6.84 16.66
N LEU A 146 14.19 -7.22 15.93
CA LEU A 146 14.13 -7.45 14.49
C LEU A 146 13.12 -8.55 14.14
N GLU A 147 13.10 -9.64 14.91
CA GLU A 147 12.18 -10.75 14.74
C GLU A 147 10.73 -10.32 15.00
N ASN A 148 10.48 -9.60 16.10
CA ASN A 148 9.16 -9.04 16.40
C ASN A 148 8.66 -8.11 15.29
N ASP A 149 9.53 -7.24 14.76
CA ASP A 149 9.19 -6.36 13.64
C ASP A 149 8.79 -7.11 12.36
N LEU A 150 9.36 -8.30 12.12
CA LEU A 150 9.05 -9.12 10.95
C LEU A 150 7.76 -9.92 11.13
N VAL A 151 7.52 -10.40 12.35
CA VAL A 151 6.24 -11.02 12.74
C VAL A 151 5.10 -10.01 12.57
N ASP A 152 5.32 -8.77 13.00
CA ASP A 152 4.33 -7.69 12.85
C ASP A 152 4.03 -7.40 11.37
N LEU A 153 5.03 -7.47 10.48
CA LEU A 153 4.83 -7.29 9.04
C LEU A 153 4.09 -8.44 8.35
N GLY A 154 4.28 -9.68 8.83
CA GLY A 154 3.55 -10.85 8.35
C GLY A 154 2.10 -10.89 8.84
N SER A 155 1.80 -10.16 9.91
CA SER A 155 0.44 -10.09 10.44
C SER A 155 -0.47 -9.30 9.49
N PRO A 156 -1.64 -9.84 9.09
CA PRO A 156 -2.61 -9.12 8.26
C PRO A 156 -3.13 -7.81 8.90
N SER A 157 -2.80 -7.57 10.17
CA SER A 157 -3.02 -6.31 10.89
C SER A 157 -2.12 -5.15 10.39
N ALA A 158 -0.92 -5.41 9.86
CA ALA A 158 -0.03 -4.36 9.34
C ALA A 158 -0.61 -3.62 8.14
N ALA A 159 -1.42 -4.29 7.30
CA ALA A 159 -2.18 -3.65 6.23
C ALA A 159 -3.24 -2.65 6.75
N LYS A 160 -3.65 -2.73 8.02
CA LYS A 160 -4.48 -1.71 8.67
C LYS A 160 -3.65 -0.58 9.29
N GLY A 161 -2.35 -0.79 9.52
CA GLY A 161 -1.42 0.16 10.12
C GLY A 161 -0.96 1.26 9.17
N THR A 162 -0.66 0.94 7.91
CA THR A 162 -0.21 1.96 6.93
C THR A 162 -1.35 2.74 6.29
N ALA A 163 -2.52 2.12 6.06
CA ALA A 163 -3.74 2.87 5.73
C ALA A 163 -4.17 3.78 6.89
N ARG A 164 -3.89 3.38 8.14
CA ARG A 164 -3.96 4.29 9.28
C ARG A 164 -2.90 5.37 9.16
N SER A 165 -1.62 5.12 8.88
CA SER A 165 -0.62 6.20 8.86
C SER A 165 -0.99 7.38 7.93
N GLY A 166 -1.55 7.12 6.74
CA GLY A 166 -2.04 8.18 5.83
C GLY A 166 -3.34 8.86 6.25
N PHE A 167 -4.37 8.09 6.64
CA PHE A 167 -5.66 8.66 7.09
C PHE A 167 -5.59 9.26 8.51
N VAL A 168 -4.73 8.70 9.35
CA VAL A 168 -4.38 9.22 10.67
C VAL A 168 -3.51 10.45 10.51
N LEU A 169 -2.71 10.67 9.46
CA LEU A 169 -2.09 11.98 9.25
C LEU A 169 -3.16 13.09 9.09
N ALA A 170 -4.27 12.81 8.39
CA ALA A 170 -5.40 13.73 8.29
C ALA A 170 -6.26 13.82 9.57
N THR A 171 -6.20 12.84 10.47
CA THR A 171 -7.00 12.82 11.73
C THR A 171 -6.19 13.01 13.03
N THR A 172 -4.85 13.03 12.97
CA THR A 172 -3.93 13.27 14.11
C THR A 172 -3.14 14.55 14.01
N LEU A 173 -3.38 15.37 12.98
CA LEU A 173 -2.98 16.77 12.95
C LEU A 173 -3.64 17.64 14.04
N GLY A 174 -4.39 17.07 14.99
CA GLY A 174 -4.99 17.81 16.10
C GLY A 174 -5.13 17.09 17.45
N LEU A 175 -4.55 15.88 17.63
CA LEU A 175 -4.65 15.19 18.93
C LEU A 175 -3.36 15.40 19.73
N THR A 176 -3.46 16.27 20.75
CA THR A 176 -2.40 16.52 21.73
C THR A 176 -1.97 15.20 22.42
N PRO A 177 -0.74 15.13 22.95
CA PRO A 177 -0.25 13.96 23.70
C PRO A 177 -1.20 13.53 24.84
N GLU A 178 -1.93 14.48 25.42
CA GLU A 178 -2.94 14.25 26.46
C GLU A 178 -4.13 13.44 25.95
N ALA A 179 -4.62 13.74 24.73
CA ALA A 179 -5.74 13.02 24.15
C ALA A 179 -5.37 11.55 23.83
N LYS A 180 -4.10 11.27 23.53
CA LYS A 180 -3.59 9.90 23.39
C LYS A 180 -3.62 9.14 24.72
N ARG A 181 -3.20 9.79 25.82
CA ARG A 181 -3.26 9.20 27.18
C ARG A 181 -4.70 8.94 27.63
N LEU A 182 -5.61 9.88 27.40
CA LEU A 182 -7.03 9.71 27.75
C LEU A 182 -7.66 8.52 27.03
N ARG A 183 -7.34 8.34 25.74
CA ARG A 183 -7.87 7.22 24.95
C ARG A 183 -7.35 5.87 25.45
N ALA A 184 -6.08 5.78 25.82
CA ALA A 184 -5.51 4.58 26.44
C ALA A 184 -6.22 4.26 27.77
N HIS A 185 -6.48 5.28 28.59
CA HIS A 185 -7.15 5.11 29.87
C HIS A 185 -8.61 4.61 29.72
N ILE A 186 -9.35 5.14 28.74
CA ILE A 186 -10.70 4.70 28.41
C ILE A 186 -10.72 3.23 27.94
N GLN A 187 -9.71 2.79 27.18
CA GLN A 187 -9.62 1.40 26.73
C GLN A 187 -9.40 0.44 27.90
N VAL A 188 -8.53 0.80 28.85
CA VAL A 188 -8.29 0.03 30.08
C VAL A 188 -9.57 -0.07 30.91
N LEU A 189 -10.28 1.04 31.12
CA LEU A 189 -11.55 1.04 31.87
C LEU A 189 -12.63 0.19 31.20
N ARG A 190 -12.70 0.21 29.87
CA ARG A 190 -13.65 -0.61 29.12
C ARG A 190 -13.32 -2.11 29.21
N ALA A 191 -12.03 -2.48 29.21
CA ALA A 191 -11.59 -3.85 29.42
C ALA A 191 -11.91 -4.33 30.85
N ALA A 192 -11.60 -3.51 31.86
CA ALA A 192 -11.91 -3.80 33.26
C ALA A 192 -13.43 -3.97 33.49
N GLY A 193 -14.26 -3.12 32.87
CA GLY A 193 -15.72 -3.23 32.95
C GLY A 193 -16.28 -4.52 32.33
N LYS A 194 -15.67 -5.00 31.23
CA LYS A 194 -16.04 -6.30 30.64
C LYS A 194 -15.66 -7.46 31.55
N PHE A 195 -14.48 -7.40 32.16
CA PHE A 195 -14.01 -8.42 33.10
C PHE A 195 -14.91 -8.49 34.35
N LYS A 196 -15.27 -7.34 34.92
CA LYS A 196 -16.19 -7.26 36.07
C LYS A 196 -17.58 -7.85 35.75
N LYS A 197 -18.11 -7.60 34.54
CA LYS A 197 -19.39 -8.19 34.10
C LYS A 197 -19.31 -9.71 33.92
N ALA A 198 -18.16 -10.27 33.54
CA ALA A 198 -17.98 -11.71 33.43
C ALA A 198 -17.99 -12.38 34.81
N LEU A 199 -17.37 -11.76 35.83
CA LEU A 199 -17.33 -12.26 37.21
C LEU A 199 -18.67 -12.25 37.96
N HIS A 200 -19.70 -11.54 37.48
CA HIS A 200 -21.03 -11.50 38.12
C HIS A 200 -22.04 -12.43 37.43
N LYS A 201 -21.60 -13.25 36.47
CA LYS A 201 -22.44 -14.20 35.74
C LYS A 201 -22.25 -15.66 36.20
N GLU A 202 -21.43 -15.88 37.22
CA GLU A 202 -21.30 -17.14 37.97
C GLU A 202 -22.05 -17.01 39.30
#